data_AF-A0A961U6E7-F1
#
_entry.id   AF-A0A961U6E7-F1
#
_cell.length_a   1.000
_cell.length_b   1.000
_cell.length_c   1.000
_cell.angle_alpha   90.00
_cell.angle_beta   90.00
_cell.angle_gamma   90.00
#
_symmetry.space_group_name_H-M   'P 1'
#
loop_
_entity.id
_entity.type
_entity.pdbx_description
1 polymer ?
#
loop_
_entity_poly.entity_id
_entity_poly.type
_entity_poly.pdbx_seq_one_letter_code
_entity_poly.pdbx_strand_id
1 'polypeptide(L)' 'HYALVHMDAIRRFGRFPHRNEVLGRTSSAEELTYLTSGGFSG' A
#
# COMPACT_ATOMS: atom_id res chain seq x y z
N HIS A 1 -15.02 -7.09 2.48
CA HIS A 1 -14.61 -5.93 1.66
C HIS A 1 -13.10 -5.72 1.52
N TYR A 2 -12.26 -6.32 2.37
CA TYR A 2 -10.81 -6.12 2.29
C TYR A 2 -10.13 -6.68 1.03
N ALA A 3 -10.64 -7.77 0.44
CA ALA A 3 -10.02 -8.42 -0.72
C ALA A 3 -9.87 -7.50 -1.94
N LEU A 4 -10.86 -6.64 -2.23
CA LEU A 4 -10.78 -5.70 -3.35
C LEU A 4 -9.71 -4.63 -3.14
N VAL A 5 -9.57 -4.14 -1.91
CA VAL A 5 -8.55 -3.14 -1.56
C VAL A 5 -7.15 -3.74 -1.65
N HIS A 6 -6.97 -5.00 -1.22
CA HIS A 6 -5.70 -5.71 -1.40
C HIS A 6 -5.36 -5.92 -2.87
N MET A 7 -6.34 -6.31 -3.67
CA MET A 7 -6.16 -6.49 -5.11
C MET A 7 -5.77 -5.17 -5.80
N ASP A 8 -6.41 -4.05 -5.44
CA ASP A 8 -6.09 -2.74 -5.99
C ASP A 8 -4.65 -2.30 -5.61
N ALA A 9 -4.23 -2.52 -4.36
CA ALA A 9 -2.87 -2.24 -3.94
C ALA A 9 -1.83 -3.04 -4.74
N ILE A 10 -2.03 -4.35 -4.91
CA ILE A 10 -1.13 -5.18 -5.73
C ILE A 10 -1.18 -4.75 -7.20
N ARG A 11 -2.37 -4.45 -7.74
CA ARG A 11 -2.51 -4.03 -9.14
C ARG A 11 -1.81 -2.70 -9.43
N ARG A 12 -1.86 -1.74 -8.50
CA ARG A 12 -1.24 -0.41 -8.64
C ARG A 12 0.25 -0.42 -8.34
N PHE A 13 0.66 -1.07 -7.25
CA PHE A 13 2.01 -0.95 -6.71
C PHE A 13 2.85 -2.22 -6.86
N GLY A 14 2.25 -3.35 -7.25
CA GLY A 14 2.91 -4.66 -7.30
C GLY A 14 3.28 -5.23 -5.93
N ARG A 15 2.95 -4.52 -4.84
CA ARG A 15 3.31 -4.83 -3.45
C ARG A 15 2.32 -4.17 -2.50
N PHE A 16 2.52 -4.39 -1.20
CA PHE A 16 1.73 -3.75 -0.15
C PHE A 16 2.50 -2.57 0.47
N PRO A 17 2.09 -1.32 0.22
CA PRO A 17 2.81 -0.14 0.70
C PRO A 17 2.97 -0.08 2.23
N HIS A 18 2.01 -0.60 2.99
CA HIS A 18 2.08 -0.60 4.46
C HIS A 18 3.24 -1.47 4.99
N ARG A 19 3.76 -2.42 4.19
CA ARG A 19 4.90 -3.26 4.59
C ARG A 19 6.24 -2.66 4.20
N ASN A 20 6.27 -1.52 3.52
CA ASN A 20 7.52 -0.92 3.04
C ASN A 20 8.46 -0.63 4.22
N GLU A 21 7.96 -0.01 5.29
CA GLU A 21 8.75 0.33 6.48
C GLU A 21 9.36 -0.91 7.15
N VAL A 22 8.54 -1.94 7.43
CA VAL A 22 8.99 -3.18 8.09
C VAL A 22 9.98 -3.96 7.22
N LEU A 23 9.92 -3.81 5.90
CA LEU A 23 10.83 -4.45 4.95
C LEU A 23 12.02 -3.55 4.55
N GLY A 24 12.19 -2.38 5.18
CA GLY A 24 13.27 -1.44 4.89
C GLY A 24 13.23 -0.83 3.48
N ARG A 25 12.05 -0.77 2.87
CA ARG A 25 11.83 -0.18 1.53
C ARG A 25 11.36 1.27 1.68
N THR A 26 11.86 2.13 0.80
CA THR A 26 11.36 3.50 0.67
C THR A 26 10.05 3.51 -0.11
N SER A 27 9.00 4.10 0.47
CA SER A 27 7.73 4.32 -0.21
C SER A 27 7.83 5.46 -1.22
N SER A 28 7.19 5.31 -2.38
CA SER A 28 7.01 6.40 -3.35
C SER A 28 6.00 7.44 -2.84
N ALA A 29 5.97 8.61 -3.48
CA ALA A 29 4.98 9.65 -3.16
C ALA A 29 3.52 9.18 -3.35
N GLU A 30 3.26 8.36 -4.38
CA GLU A 30 1.94 7.76 -4.62
C GLU A 30 1.57 6.74 -3.54
N GLU A 31 2.53 5.91 -3.13
CA GLU A 31 2.35 4.94 -2.05
C GLU A 31 2.05 5.63 -0.72
N LEU A 32 2.75 6.74 -0.41
CA LEU A 32 2.49 7.55 0.78
C LEU A 32 1.11 8.20 0.74
N THR A 33 0.70 8.73 -0.41
CA THR A 33 -0.64 9.32 -0.60
C THR A 33 -1.72 8.26 -0.43
N TYR A 34 -1.50 7.06 -0.96
CA TYR A 34 -2.41 5.93 -0.78
C TYR A 34 -2.55 5.52 0.69
N LEU A 35 -1.44 5.50 1.44
CA LEU A 35 -1.46 5.18 2.86
C LEU A 35 -2.19 6.26 3.68
N THR A 36 -1.99 7.54 3.37
CA THR A 36 -2.64 8.63 4.09
C THR A 36 -4.12 8.81 3.73
N SER A 37 -4.55 8.41 2.54
CA SER A 37 -5.95 8.50 2.10
C SER A 37 -6.86 7.37 2.64
N GLY A 38 -6.41 6.61 3.64
CA GLY A 38 -7.15 5.46 4.17
C GLY A 38 -6.99 4.18 3.34
N GLY A 39 -5.84 4.03 2.67
CA GLY A 39 -5.45 2.76 2.08
C GLY A 39 -5.37 1.63 3.11
N PHE A 40 -5.29 0.39 2.65
CA PHE A 40 -5.28 -0.77 3.53
C PHE A 40 -4.05 -0.78 4.47
N SER A 41 -4.31 -0.77 5.77
CA SER A 41 -3.32 -0.72 6.86
C SER A 41 -3.32 -1.96 7.78
N GLY A 42 -3.95 -3.06 7.35
CA GLY A 42 -4.04 -4.29 8.14
C GLY A 42 -2.80 -5.18 8.09
#